data_AF-A0A1C6W615-F1
#
_entry.id   AF-A0A1C6W615-F1
#
_cell.length_a   1.000
_cell.length_b   1.000
_cell.length_c   1.000
_cell.angle_alpha   90.00
_cell.angle_beta   90.00
_cell.angle_gamma   90.00
#
_symmetry.space_group_name_H-M   'P 1'
#
loop_
_entity.id
_entity.type
_entity.pdbx_description
1 polymer ?
#
loop_
_entity_poly.entity_id
_entity_poly.type
_entity_poly.pdbx_seq_one_letter_code
_entity_poly.pdbx_strand_id
1 'polypeptide(L)'
;MTMRDTDRALVQAATAVARLRCRSENHTVAAAARTTDGRVFTGVNVYHFTGGPCAEVVAVGAAATQGVTELETIVAVGDRGRGVIPPCGRCRQVLRDYFPTVRVIVGPMDALRVVHVAELLPETYVWADQQVDGPTGPVPTPRPAD
;
A
#
# COMPACT_ATOMS: atom_id res chain seq x y z
N MET A 1 3.33 -14.10 9.58
CA MET A 1 3.04 -13.07 10.61
C MET A 1 1.61 -13.21 11.11
N THR A 2 1.34 -12.86 12.37
CA THR A 2 -0.02 -12.85 12.93
C THR A 2 -0.75 -11.54 12.59
N MET A 3 -2.01 -11.65 12.18
CA MET A 3 -2.90 -10.51 11.93
C MET A 3 -3.30 -9.85 13.26
N ARG A 4 -3.17 -8.52 13.34
CA ARG A 4 -3.50 -7.74 14.54
C ARG A 4 -4.88 -7.12 14.45
N ASP A 5 -5.42 -6.65 15.57
CA ASP A 5 -6.70 -5.94 15.58
C ASP A 5 -6.63 -4.63 14.80
N THR A 6 -5.48 -3.95 14.84
CA THR A 6 -5.23 -2.78 14.00
C THR A 6 -5.24 -3.14 12.51
N ASP A 7 -4.77 -4.34 12.13
CA ASP A 7 -4.82 -4.82 10.74
C ASP A 7 -6.27 -5.08 10.31
N ARG A 8 -7.13 -5.60 11.21
CA ARG A 8 -8.57 -5.74 10.94
C ARG A 8 -9.26 -4.38 10.79
N ALA A 9 -8.93 -3.42 11.65
CA ALA A 9 -9.44 -2.05 11.54
C ALA A 9 -9.03 -1.40 10.22
N LEU A 10 -7.82 -1.69 9.71
CA LEU A 10 -7.36 -1.19 8.42
C LEU A 10 -8.18 -1.77 7.24
N VAL A 11 -8.52 -3.06 7.29
CA VAL A 11 -9.42 -3.70 6.32
C VAL A 11 -10.80 -3.04 6.36
N GLN A 12 -11.33 -2.76 7.56
CA GLN A 12 -12.62 -2.07 7.72
C GLN A 12 -12.58 -0.66 7.12
N ALA A 13 -11.50 0.10 7.35
CA ALA A 13 -11.32 1.43 6.78
C ALA A 13 -11.32 1.40 5.25
N ALA A 14 -10.52 0.53 4.62
CA ALA A 14 -10.52 0.36 3.17
C ALA A 14 -11.89 -0.08 2.63
N THR A 15 -12.57 -1.00 3.33
CA THR A 15 -13.92 -1.46 2.97
C THR A 15 -14.95 -0.33 3.02
N ALA A 16 -14.90 0.53 4.04
CA ALA A 16 -15.78 1.69 4.15
C ALA A 16 -15.55 2.68 3.00
N VAL A 17 -14.29 2.96 2.66
CA VAL A 17 -13.95 3.82 1.52
C VAL A 17 -14.45 3.21 0.21
N ALA A 18 -14.22 1.91 -0.02
CA ALA A 18 -14.71 1.23 -1.21
C ALA A 18 -16.24 1.36 -1.34
N ARG A 19 -16.98 1.10 -0.26
CA ARG A 19 -18.46 1.21 -0.25
C ARG A 19 -18.95 2.64 -0.51
N LEU A 20 -18.28 3.65 0.04
CA LEU A 20 -18.75 5.04 -0.02
C LEU A 20 -18.34 5.75 -1.30
N ARG A 21 -17.16 5.44 -1.84
CA ARG A 21 -16.49 6.22 -2.89
C ARG A 21 -16.36 5.50 -4.23
N CYS A 22 -16.32 4.16 -4.26
CA CYS A 22 -16.23 3.40 -5.50
C CYS A 22 -17.59 3.25 -6.19
N ARG A 23 -18.03 4.28 -6.91
CA ARG A 23 -19.36 4.37 -7.54
C ARG A 23 -19.34 4.38 -9.06
N SER A 24 -18.17 4.29 -9.68
CA SER A 24 -18.02 4.33 -11.14
C SER A 24 -17.16 3.18 -11.63
N GLU A 25 -17.17 2.95 -12.94
CA GLU A 25 -16.32 1.94 -13.58
C GLU A 25 -14.82 2.27 -13.46
N ASN A 26 -14.51 3.56 -13.25
CA ASN A 26 -13.12 4.02 -13.13
C ASN A 26 -12.58 3.98 -11.70
N HIS A 27 -13.45 3.87 -10.71
CA HIS A 27 -13.14 3.91 -9.28
C HIS A 27 -13.80 2.72 -8.60
N THR A 28 -13.09 1.59 -8.53
CA THR A 28 -13.64 0.30 -8.11
C THR A 28 -12.85 -0.37 -6.98
N VAL A 29 -11.67 0.15 -6.62
CA VAL A 29 -10.83 -0.38 -5.55
C VAL A 29 -10.43 0.77 -4.63
N ALA A 30 -10.49 0.55 -3.32
CA ALA A 30 -9.95 1.44 -2.32
C ALA A 30 -8.77 0.80 -1.59
N ALA A 31 -7.87 1.61 -1.06
CA ALA A 31 -6.78 1.16 -0.21
C ALA A 31 -6.74 1.97 1.08
N ALA A 32 -6.21 1.36 2.13
CA ALA A 32 -5.86 2.02 3.37
C ALA A 32 -4.44 1.62 3.77
N ALA A 33 -3.62 2.61 4.11
CA ALA A 33 -2.25 2.48 4.55
C ALA A 33 -2.12 3.07 5.96
N ARG A 34 -1.54 2.30 6.89
CA ARG A 34 -1.25 2.72 8.25
C ARG A 34 0.24 3.01 8.41
N THR A 35 0.56 4.12 9.03
CA THR A 35 1.93 4.52 9.40
C THR A 35 2.37 3.87 10.71
N THR A 36 3.66 3.98 11.03
CA THR A 36 4.23 3.50 12.29
C THR A 36 3.70 4.27 13.52
N ASP A 37 3.27 5.52 13.34
CA ASP A 37 2.63 6.35 14.37
C ASP A 37 1.09 6.16 14.45
N GLY A 38 0.52 5.24 13.66
CA GLY A 38 -0.88 4.84 13.72
C GLY A 38 -1.86 5.68 12.88
N ARG A 39 -1.40 6.73 12.19
CA ARG A 39 -2.22 7.46 11.21
C ARG A 39 -2.63 6.55 10.05
N VAL A 40 -3.83 6.77 9.50
CA VAL A 40 -4.37 6.00 8.38
C VAL A 40 -4.66 6.91 7.19
N PHE A 41 -4.11 6.54 6.03
CA PHE A 41 -4.28 7.22 4.76
C PHE A 41 -5.04 6.33 3.80
N THR A 42 -6.00 6.89 3.08
CA THR A 42 -6.85 6.12 2.16
C THR A 42 -6.80 6.68 0.75
N GLY A 43 -6.98 5.79 -0.23
CA GLY A 43 -7.02 6.15 -1.65
C GLY A 43 -8.04 5.32 -2.40
N VAL A 44 -8.46 5.80 -3.57
CA VAL A 44 -9.29 5.07 -4.52
C VAL A 44 -8.54 5.04 -5.86
N ASN A 45 -8.59 3.93 -6.57
CA ASN A 45 -7.92 3.82 -7.86
C ASN A 45 -8.49 4.84 -8.86
N VAL A 46 -7.67 5.26 -9.82
CA VAL A 46 -8.11 6.04 -10.97
C VAL A 46 -7.76 5.25 -12.21
N TYR A 47 -8.74 4.54 -12.76
CA TYR A 47 -8.52 3.79 -13.99
C TYR A 47 -8.24 4.74 -15.16
N HIS A 48 -7.20 4.40 -15.93
CA HIS A 48 -6.90 5.02 -17.22
C HIS A 48 -5.99 4.08 -18.02
N PHE A 49 -6.15 4.03 -19.34
CA PHE A 49 -5.42 3.10 -20.21
C PHE A 49 -3.89 3.33 -20.22
N THR A 50 -3.44 4.55 -19.93
CA THR A 50 -2.01 4.89 -19.80
C THR A 50 -1.37 4.40 -18.50
N GLY A 51 -2.09 3.57 -17.73
CA GLY A 51 -1.65 3.12 -16.41
C GLY A 51 -2.03 4.09 -15.31
N GLY A 52 -3.30 4.50 -15.23
CA GLY A 52 -3.80 5.26 -14.08
C GLY A 52 -3.50 4.56 -12.74
N PRO A 53 -3.32 5.30 -11.63
CA PRO A 53 -2.82 4.75 -10.38
C PRO A 53 -3.81 3.78 -9.73
N CYS A 54 -3.28 2.69 -9.18
CA CYS A 54 -4.04 1.83 -8.29
C CYS A 54 -4.30 2.53 -6.95
N ALA A 55 -5.25 2.02 -6.17
CA ALA A 55 -5.65 2.65 -4.92
C ALA A 55 -4.49 2.75 -3.92
N GLU A 56 -3.59 1.77 -3.91
CA GLU A 56 -2.39 1.75 -3.06
C GLU A 56 -1.47 2.93 -3.37
N VAL A 57 -1.22 3.22 -4.65
CA VAL A 57 -0.37 4.34 -5.08
C VAL A 57 -1.01 5.68 -4.71
N VAL A 58 -2.33 5.79 -4.83
CA VAL A 58 -3.06 6.99 -4.38
C VAL A 58 -2.95 7.17 -2.86
N ALA A 59 -3.08 6.09 -2.08
CA ALA A 59 -2.92 6.15 -0.63
C ALA A 59 -1.48 6.53 -0.22
N VAL A 60 -0.46 6.02 -0.93
CA VAL A 60 0.94 6.42 -0.75
C VAL A 60 1.13 7.91 -1.03
N GLY A 61 0.60 8.42 -2.14
CA GLY A 61 0.67 9.85 -2.45
C GLY A 61 -0.03 10.73 -1.40
N ALA A 62 -1.19 10.28 -0.89
CA ALA A 62 -1.91 10.95 0.19
C ALA A 62 -1.08 11.00 1.49
N ALA A 63 -0.42 9.90 1.84
CA ALA A 63 0.48 9.84 2.99
C ALA A 63 1.70 10.77 2.80
N ALA A 64 2.33 10.73 1.61
CA ALA A 64 3.46 11.58 1.28
C ALA A 64 3.14 13.09 1.38
N THR A 65 1.91 13.48 1.02
CA THR A 65 1.42 14.87 1.15
C THR A 65 1.41 15.34 2.62
N GLN A 66 1.40 14.41 3.58
CA GLN A 66 1.44 14.69 5.02
C GLN A 66 2.82 14.43 5.64
N GLY A 67 3.88 14.40 4.82
CA GLY A 67 5.25 14.18 5.29
C GLY A 67 5.49 12.76 5.82
N VAL A 68 4.65 11.79 5.46
CA VAL A 68 4.85 10.39 5.85
C VAL A 68 5.95 9.79 5.01
N THR A 69 6.85 9.12 5.70
CA THR A 69 8.04 8.52 5.12
C THR A 69 8.22 7.05 5.49
N GLU A 70 7.42 6.54 6.43
CA GLU A 70 7.38 5.14 6.83
C GLU A 70 5.93 4.64 6.87
N LEU A 71 5.68 3.50 6.22
CA LEU A 71 4.40 2.79 6.26
C LEU A 71 4.57 1.45 6.97
N GLU A 72 3.65 1.17 7.88
CA GLU A 72 3.65 -0.06 8.65
C GLU A 72 2.87 -1.16 7.92
N THR A 73 1.66 -0.87 7.43
CA THR A 73 0.78 -1.88 6.83
C THR A 73 -0.14 -1.27 5.79
N ILE A 74 -0.42 -1.99 4.69
CA ILE A 74 -1.36 -1.57 3.65
C ILE A 74 -2.29 -2.70 3.23
N VAL A 75 -3.49 -2.36 2.78
CA VAL A 75 -4.47 -3.27 2.18
C VAL A 75 -5.26 -2.58 1.07
N ALA A 76 -5.63 -3.34 0.04
CA ALA A 76 -6.58 -2.94 -0.99
C ALA A 76 -7.86 -3.78 -0.91
N VAL A 77 -9.02 -3.15 -1.12
CA VAL A 77 -10.34 -3.76 -1.05
C VAL A 77 -11.15 -3.33 -2.27
N GLY A 78 -11.74 -4.30 -2.95
CA GLY A 78 -12.66 -4.06 -4.06
C GLY A 78 -14.06 -3.64 -3.59
N ASP A 79 -14.72 -2.83 -4.41
CA ASP A 79 -16.13 -2.51 -4.27
C ASP A 79 -17.05 -3.73 -4.37
N ARG A 80 -18.35 -3.53 -4.14
CA ARG A 80 -19.41 -4.54 -4.36
C ARG A 80 -19.16 -5.89 -3.66
N GLY A 81 -18.49 -5.85 -2.50
CA GLY A 81 -18.24 -7.05 -1.70
C GLY A 81 -17.14 -7.96 -2.24
N ARG A 82 -16.33 -7.50 -3.21
CA ARG A 82 -15.19 -8.28 -3.75
C ARG A 82 -14.10 -8.57 -2.70
N GLY A 83 -14.10 -7.86 -1.58
CA GLY A 83 -13.20 -8.12 -0.46
C GLY A 83 -11.78 -7.67 -0.74
N VAL A 84 -10.82 -8.22 0.01
CA VAL A 84 -9.40 -7.88 -0.12
C VAL A 84 -8.87 -8.33 -1.49
N ILE A 85 -8.16 -7.41 -2.17
CA ILE A 85 -7.52 -7.66 -3.46
C ILE A 85 -6.00 -7.60 -3.24
N PRO A 86 -5.23 -8.66 -3.58
CA PRO A 86 -3.77 -8.60 -3.52
C PRO A 86 -3.22 -7.48 -4.43
N PRO A 87 -2.16 -6.76 -4.03
CA PRO A 87 -1.60 -5.71 -4.86
C PRO A 87 -1.10 -6.27 -6.19
N CYS A 88 -1.32 -5.50 -7.26
CA CYS A 88 -0.81 -5.86 -8.58
C CYS A 88 0.72 -5.72 -8.64
N GLY A 89 1.36 -6.27 -9.69
CA GLY A 89 2.82 -6.25 -9.83
C GLY A 89 3.44 -4.85 -9.69
N ARG A 90 2.83 -3.83 -10.33
CA ARG A 90 3.28 -2.43 -10.22
C ARG A 90 3.21 -1.91 -8.79
N CYS A 91 2.11 -2.19 -8.07
CA CYS A 91 1.96 -1.75 -6.69
C CYS A 91 2.96 -2.45 -5.77
N ARG A 92 3.22 -3.74 -5.97
CA ARG A 92 4.23 -4.46 -5.20
C ARG A 92 5.60 -3.81 -5.36
N GLN A 93 5.98 -3.45 -6.60
CA GLN A 93 7.27 -2.81 -6.86
C GLN A 93 7.34 -1.42 -6.21
N VAL A 94 6.33 -0.57 -6.42
CA VAL A 94 6.26 0.77 -5.80
C VAL A 94 6.34 0.67 -4.26
N LEU A 95 5.55 -0.22 -3.65
CA LEU A 95 5.56 -0.40 -2.21
C LEU A 95 6.92 -0.89 -1.71
N ARG A 96 7.59 -1.78 -2.43
CA ARG A 96 8.92 -2.26 -2.07
C ARG A 96 9.97 -1.16 -2.16
N ASP A 97 9.95 -0.38 -3.24
CA ASP A 97 10.96 0.66 -3.47
C ASP A 97 10.82 1.82 -2.48
N TYR A 98 9.59 2.17 -2.07
CA TYR A 98 9.33 3.25 -1.11
C TYR A 98 9.32 2.78 0.35
N PHE A 99 8.84 1.57 0.62
CA PHE A 99 8.60 1.04 1.97
C PHE A 99 9.01 -0.43 2.04
N PRO A 100 10.31 -0.75 2.02
CA PRO A 100 10.81 -2.12 1.85
C PRO A 100 10.38 -3.09 2.95
N THR A 101 10.00 -2.57 4.12
CA THR A 101 9.54 -3.35 5.28
C THR A 101 8.01 -3.44 5.39
N VAL A 102 7.25 -2.75 4.52
CA VAL A 102 5.80 -2.62 4.65
C VAL A 102 5.12 -3.99 4.64
N ARG A 103 4.15 -4.13 5.54
CA ARG A 103 3.29 -5.31 5.61
C ARG A 103 2.10 -5.15 4.67
N VAL A 104 1.71 -6.21 3.99
CA VAL A 104 0.57 -6.23 3.08
C VAL A 104 -0.44 -7.27 3.56
N ILE A 105 -1.70 -6.86 3.67
CA ILE A 105 -2.80 -7.78 3.98
C ILE A 105 -3.32 -8.38 2.68
N VAL A 106 -3.32 -9.71 2.59
CA VAL A 106 -3.72 -10.47 1.39
C VAL A 106 -4.53 -11.71 1.76
N GLY A 107 -5.21 -12.29 0.77
CA GLY A 107 -5.95 -13.54 0.91
C GLY A 107 -7.47 -13.35 0.82
N PRO A 108 -8.23 -14.46 0.82
CA PRO A 108 -9.69 -14.40 0.87
C PRO A 108 -10.17 -13.94 2.25
N MET A 109 -11.42 -13.49 2.33
CA MET A 109 -12.01 -12.88 3.53
C MET A 109 -11.95 -13.76 4.79
N ASP A 110 -12.02 -15.07 4.63
CA ASP A 110 -11.98 -16.09 5.69
C ASP A 110 -10.55 -16.55 6.04
N ALA A 111 -9.56 -16.24 5.20
CA ALA A 111 -8.16 -16.62 5.39
C ALA A 111 -7.20 -15.45 5.08
N LEU A 112 -7.55 -14.26 5.56
CA LEU A 112 -6.68 -13.10 5.49
C LEU A 112 -5.38 -13.36 6.26
N ARG A 113 -4.26 -12.96 5.66
CA ARG A 113 -2.93 -13.04 6.25
C ARG A 113 -2.14 -11.77 5.97
N VAL A 114 -1.09 -11.59 6.75
CA VAL A 114 -0.17 -10.47 6.61
C VAL A 114 1.20 -11.00 6.21
N VAL A 115 1.77 -10.42 5.16
CA VAL A 115 3.09 -10.76 4.60
C VAL A 115 3.91 -9.50 4.42
N HIS A 116 5.24 -9.59 4.36
CA HIS A 116 6.06 -8.48 3.90
C HIS A 116 5.93 -8.29 2.39
N VAL A 117 6.06 -7.06 1.91
CA VAL A 117 6.05 -6.77 0.47
C VAL A 117 7.13 -7.55 -0.30
N ALA A 118 8.28 -7.80 0.32
CA ALA A 118 9.37 -8.58 -0.26
C ALA A 118 8.96 -10.04 -0.57
N GLU A 119 8.06 -10.63 0.22
CA GLU A 119 7.54 -11.99 -0.04
C GLU A 119 6.63 -12.03 -1.28
N LEU A 120 6.12 -10.89 -1.74
CA LEU A 120 5.24 -10.79 -2.91
C LEU A 120 6.00 -10.62 -4.23
N LEU A 121 7.33 -10.46 -4.18
CA LEU A 121 8.23 -10.28 -5.32
C LEU A 121 9.52 -11.08 -5.12
N PRO A 122 9.52 -12.40 -5.37
CA PRO A 122 10.75 -13.19 -5.34
C PRO A 122 11.71 -12.74 -6.45
N GLU A 123 13.02 -12.80 -6.17
CA GLU A 123 14.10 -12.42 -7.13
C GLU A 123 13.89 -11.05 -7.77
N THR A 124 13.56 -10.07 -6.92
CA THR A 124 13.08 -8.76 -7.33
C THR A 124 14.21 -7.80 -7.70
N TYR A 125 13.98 -7.07 -8.79
CA TYR A 125 14.79 -5.93 -9.17
C TYR A 125 14.74 -4.84 -8.08
N VAL A 126 15.90 -4.47 -7.54
CA VAL A 126 16.08 -3.39 -6.57
C VAL A 126 16.56 -2.16 -7.32
N TRP A 127 15.74 -1.11 -7.42
CA TRP A 127 16.14 0.13 -8.10
C TRP A 127 17.33 0.81 -7.40
N ALA A 128 17.38 0.79 -6.06
CA ALA A 128 18.45 1.41 -5.29
C ALA A 128 19.84 0.84 -5.61
N ASP A 129 19.94 -0.48 -5.84
CA ASP A 129 21.20 -1.17 -6.12
C ASP A 129 21.82 -0.75 -7.48
N GLN A 130 21.04 -0.13 -8.36
CA GLN A 130 21.48 0.29 -9.70
C GLN A 130 21.90 1.76 -9.77
N GLN A 131 21.83 2.50 -8.67
CA GLN A 131 22.21 3.90 -8.64
C GLN A 131 23.74 4.02 -8.53
N VAL A 132 24.41 4.29 -9.66
CA VAL A 132 25.87 4.39 -9.77
C VAL A 132 26.46 5.52 -8.92
N ASP A 133 25.68 6.60 -8.71
CA ASP A 133 26.07 7.79 -7.93
C ASP A 133 25.18 7.98 -6.68
N GLY A 134 24.45 6.95 -6.25
CA GLY A 134 23.69 6.99 -5.01
C GLY A 134 24.64 7.09 -3.80
N PRO A 135 24.21 7.67 -2.65
CA PRO A 135 25.05 7.66 -1.46
C PRO A 135 25.47 6.22 -1.18
N THR A 136 26.78 5.99 -1.11
CA THR A 136 27.38 4.71 -0.71
C THR A 136 27.12 4.50 0.79
N GLY A 137 25.88 4.21 1.13
CA GLY A 137 25.41 4.12 2.50
C GLY A 137 23.94 3.73 2.57
N PRO A 138 23.47 3.28 3.74
CA PRO A 138 22.06 2.92 3.93
C PRO A 138 21.14 4.07 3.51
N VAL A 139 20.01 3.72 2.90
CA VAL A 139 18.94 4.66 2.52
C VAL A 139 18.73 5.64 3.69
N PRO A 140 18.87 6.96 3.47
CA PRO A 140 18.73 7.93 4.55
C PRO A 140 17.37 7.76 5.19
N THR A 141 17.33 7.45 6.49
CA THR A 141 16.09 7.51 7.23
C THR A 141 15.54 8.92 7.08
N PRO A 142 14.25 9.06 6.78
CA PRO A 142 13.62 10.37 6.65
C PRO A 142 13.89 11.21 7.89
N ARG A 143 14.48 12.39 7.68
CA ARG A 143 14.68 13.35 8.77
C ARG A 143 13.31 13.71 9.37
N PRO A 144 13.17 13.74 10.70
CA PRO A 144 11.94 14.24 11.32
C PRO A 144 11.69 15.67 10.81
N ALA A 145 10.43 15.97 10.53
CA ALA A 145 10.02 17.32 10.15
C ALA A 145 10.28 18.27 11.34
N ASP A 146 11.03 19.35 11.08
CA ASP A 146 11.21 20.47 12.01
C ASP A 146 9.88 21.20 12.30
#